data_AF-A0A2E1HKA5-F1
#
_entry.id   AF-A0A2E1HKA5-F1
#
_cell.length_a   1.000
_cell.length_b   1.000
_cell.length_c   1.000
_cell.angle_alpha   90.00
_cell.angle_beta   90.00
_cell.angle_gamma   90.00
#
_symmetry.space_group_name_H-M   'P 1'
#
loop_
_entity.id
_entity.type
_entity.pdbx_description
1 polymer ?
#
loop_
_entity_poly.entity_id
_entity_poly.type
_entity_poly.pdbx_seq_one_letter_code
_entity_poly.pdbx_strand_id
1 'polypeptide(L)'
;MAWNCSVVDNHLSEAIGIPLELTGQEVRVETFAADILARNPQDDSVVLIENQLEATDHTHLGQIMTYLAGLEAKTVVWIAPRFREPHLSAIRWLNEHTADGFAFFAVKLRVVRIGDSPYAPIFEVVEKPNDWERQVSETKRAASGPQNELGDVRQRFWQEFLRRHPELGPKGLSGSRLSYAWIEVLPERLYIVLWLGSSQSGVYLRGGYGADPAEFVALLAPYEALLAERLGVPVKGTKRDLQMTIPIALGDEARWGELMDRMNEAQQKYAAALSDVLQEVE
;
A
#
# COMPACT_ATOMS: atom_id res chain seq x y z
N MET A 1 21.47 -1.93 3.92
CA MET A 1 20.88 -0.66 4.40
C MET A 1 19.49 -0.61 3.78
N ALA A 2 18.47 -0.98 4.53
CA ALA A 2 17.09 -1.01 4.04
C ALA A 2 16.59 0.43 3.93
N TRP A 3 16.04 0.81 2.78
CA TRP A 3 15.53 2.16 2.55
C TRP A 3 14.20 2.36 3.30
N ASN A 4 14.07 3.48 4.00
CA ASN A 4 12.82 3.84 4.69
C ASN A 4 11.71 4.10 3.64
N CYS A 5 10.74 3.19 3.57
CA CYS A 5 9.70 3.15 2.54
C CYS A 5 8.70 4.33 2.59
N SER A 6 8.69 5.14 3.65
CA SER A 6 7.80 6.31 3.76
C SER A 6 8.19 7.44 2.80
N VAL A 7 9.49 7.58 2.49
CA VAL A 7 10.01 8.62 1.59
C VAL A 7 9.94 8.17 0.13
N VAL A 8 10.01 6.86 -0.11
CA VAL A 8 9.88 6.29 -1.46
C VAL A 8 8.45 6.46 -1.98
N ASP A 9 7.44 6.25 -1.14
CA ASP A 9 6.03 6.22 -1.57
C ASP A 9 5.55 7.55 -2.19
N ASN A 10 5.61 8.67 -1.45
CA ASN A 10 5.07 9.95 -1.93
C ASN A 10 5.88 10.56 -3.09
N HIS A 11 7.22 10.57 -3.00
CA HIS A 11 8.05 11.21 -4.01
C HIS A 11 8.15 10.39 -5.31
N LEU A 12 8.13 9.06 -5.22
CA LEU A 12 8.08 8.21 -6.42
C LEU A 12 6.73 8.34 -7.12
N SER A 13 5.63 8.29 -6.35
CA SER A 13 4.26 8.50 -6.82
C SER A 13 4.12 9.81 -7.60
N GLU A 14 4.66 10.91 -7.06
CA GLU A 14 4.72 12.20 -7.75
C GLU A 14 5.54 12.14 -9.04
N ALA A 15 6.72 11.51 -9.01
CA ALA A 15 7.63 11.45 -10.15
C ALA A 15 7.04 10.65 -11.33
N ILE A 16 6.38 9.52 -11.05
CA ILE A 16 5.76 8.68 -12.09
C ILE A 16 4.33 9.12 -12.42
N GLY A 17 3.69 9.94 -11.57
CA GLY A 17 2.33 10.42 -11.76
C GLY A 17 1.24 9.39 -11.48
N ILE A 18 1.56 8.32 -10.75
CA ILE A 18 0.64 7.24 -10.33
C ILE A 18 0.59 7.26 -8.81
N PRO A 19 -0.59 7.40 -8.18
CA PRO A 19 -0.71 7.19 -6.74
C PRO A 19 -0.24 5.78 -6.37
N LEU A 20 0.65 5.67 -5.39
CA LEU A 20 1.15 4.39 -4.93
C LEU A 20 0.60 4.09 -3.54
N GLU A 21 0.20 2.84 -3.34
CA GLU A 21 -0.19 2.28 -2.06
C GLU A 21 0.64 1.02 -1.83
N LEU A 22 1.61 1.06 -0.92
CA LEU A 22 2.47 -0.09 -0.64
C LEU A 22 1.67 -1.24 -0.01
N THR A 23 1.71 -2.41 -0.65
CA THR A 23 0.98 -3.61 -0.22
C THR A 23 1.88 -4.72 0.33
N GLY A 24 3.17 -4.70 0.00
CA GLY A 24 4.16 -5.62 0.54
C GLY A 24 5.60 -5.26 0.18
N GLN A 25 6.53 -5.79 0.96
CA GLN A 25 7.98 -5.71 0.73
C GLN A 25 8.53 -7.15 0.75
N GLU A 26 9.59 -7.39 -0.02
CA GLU A 26 10.23 -8.70 -0.16
C GLU A 26 9.21 -9.82 -0.40
N VAL A 27 8.22 -9.53 -1.27
CA VAL A 27 7.09 -10.42 -1.47
C VAL A 27 7.57 -11.64 -2.22
N ARG A 28 7.56 -12.79 -1.54
CA ARG A 28 7.94 -14.06 -2.16
C ARG A 28 7.00 -14.41 -3.32
N VAL A 29 7.57 -14.59 -4.50
CA VAL A 29 6.96 -15.12 -5.70
C VAL A 29 7.71 -16.39 -6.06
N GLU A 30 7.09 -17.53 -5.73
CA GLU A 30 7.71 -18.86 -5.87
C GLU A 30 9.09 -18.96 -5.19
N THR A 31 10.17 -19.01 -5.97
CA THR A 31 11.55 -19.12 -5.47
C THR A 31 12.27 -17.78 -5.30
N PHE A 32 11.61 -16.66 -5.61
CA PHE A 32 12.21 -15.32 -5.63
C PHE A 32 11.42 -14.34 -4.75
N ALA A 33 11.94 -13.13 -4.53
CA ALA A 33 11.27 -12.05 -3.81
C ALA A 33 11.25 -10.78 -4.65
N ALA A 34 10.08 -10.21 -4.88
CA ALA A 34 9.93 -8.87 -5.44
C ALA A 34 10.24 -7.84 -4.35
N ASP A 35 11.00 -6.79 -4.65
CA ASP A 35 11.44 -5.83 -3.63
C ASP A 35 10.26 -5.12 -2.99
N ILE A 36 9.39 -4.51 -3.79
CA ILE A 36 8.22 -3.79 -3.31
C ILE A 36 7.03 -4.05 -4.25
N LEU A 37 5.88 -4.36 -3.66
CA LEU A 37 4.59 -4.37 -4.34
C LEU A 37 3.74 -3.22 -3.86
N ALA A 38 3.21 -2.46 -4.81
CA ALA A 38 2.25 -1.40 -4.58
C ALA A 38 0.97 -1.64 -5.39
N ARG A 39 -0.07 -0.89 -5.06
CA ARG A 39 -1.29 -0.78 -5.85
C ARG A 39 -1.51 0.67 -6.23
N ASN A 40 -2.11 0.89 -7.39
CA ASN A 40 -2.70 2.17 -7.69
C ASN A 40 -4.10 2.24 -7.06
N PRO A 41 -4.34 3.06 -6.02
CA PRO A 41 -5.64 3.14 -5.36
C PRO A 41 -6.77 3.67 -6.26
N GLN A 42 -6.45 4.23 -7.45
CA GLN A 42 -7.43 4.72 -8.41
C GLN A 42 -8.13 3.60 -9.19
N ASP A 43 -7.42 2.51 -9.50
CA ASP A 43 -7.94 1.42 -10.35
C ASP A 43 -7.62 0.01 -9.82
N ASP A 44 -7.01 -0.07 -8.64
CA ASP A 44 -6.57 -1.29 -7.97
C ASP A 44 -5.53 -2.11 -8.77
N SER A 45 -4.90 -1.50 -9.79
CA SER A 45 -3.86 -2.15 -10.57
C SER A 45 -2.60 -2.38 -9.73
N VAL A 46 -1.94 -3.51 -9.96
CA VAL A 46 -0.71 -3.89 -9.25
C VAL A 46 0.49 -3.20 -9.91
N VAL A 47 1.29 -2.57 -9.05
CA VAL A 47 2.54 -1.89 -9.39
C VAL A 47 3.70 -2.68 -8.77
N LEU A 48 4.58 -3.20 -9.61
CA LEU A 48 5.84 -3.81 -9.19
C LEU A 48 6.92 -2.74 -9.12
N ILE A 49 7.62 -2.64 -7.99
CA ILE A 49 8.74 -1.72 -7.82
C ILE A 49 9.99 -2.54 -7.49
N GLU A 50 10.98 -2.50 -8.37
CA GLU A 50 12.25 -3.20 -8.22
C GLU A 50 13.36 -2.17 -7.96
N ASN A 51 14.10 -2.32 -6.86
CA ASN A 51 15.12 -1.36 -6.44
C ASN A 51 16.52 -1.97 -6.49
N GLN A 52 17.36 -1.42 -7.36
CA GLN A 52 18.73 -1.84 -7.51
C GLN A 52 19.70 -0.80 -6.95
N LEU A 53 20.53 -1.22 -5.97
CA LEU A 53 21.53 -0.34 -5.34
C LEU A 53 22.71 0.02 -6.25
N GLU A 54 22.93 -0.79 -7.28
CA GLU A 54 24.05 -0.68 -8.21
C GLU A 54 23.57 -0.29 -9.61
N ALA A 55 24.50 -0.19 -10.56
CA ALA A 55 24.12 0.02 -11.95
C ALA A 55 23.33 -1.18 -12.49
N THR A 56 22.24 -0.89 -13.21
CA THR A 56 21.36 -1.90 -13.80
C THR A 56 22.09 -3.06 -14.49
N ASP A 57 21.59 -4.28 -14.32
CA ASP A 57 22.11 -5.50 -14.94
C ASP A 57 20.99 -6.36 -15.54
N HIS A 58 21.39 -7.38 -16.30
CA HIS A 58 20.47 -8.30 -16.95
C HIS A 58 19.77 -9.24 -15.97
N THR A 59 20.32 -9.41 -14.75
CA THR A 59 19.71 -10.25 -13.71
C THR A 59 18.40 -9.61 -13.25
N HIS A 60 18.44 -8.33 -12.88
CA HIS A 60 17.25 -7.60 -12.43
C HIS A 60 16.24 -7.43 -13.57
N LEU A 61 16.68 -7.19 -14.81
CA LEU A 61 15.77 -7.18 -15.95
C LEU A 61 15.07 -8.54 -16.13
N GLY A 62 15.80 -9.65 -16.01
CA GLY A 62 15.22 -10.99 -16.07
C GLY A 62 14.25 -11.27 -14.92
N GLN A 63 14.56 -10.79 -13.71
CA GLN A 63 13.67 -10.85 -12.55
C GLN A 63 12.36 -10.10 -12.81
N ILE A 64 12.43 -8.85 -13.25
CA ILE A 64 11.27 -8.04 -13.63
C ILE A 64 10.36 -8.78 -14.62
N MET A 65 10.94 -9.36 -15.68
CA MET A 65 10.18 -10.10 -16.69
C MET A 65 9.51 -11.36 -16.11
N THR A 66 10.16 -12.02 -15.15
CA THR A 66 9.60 -13.19 -14.48
C THR A 66 8.48 -12.79 -13.53
N TYR A 67 8.63 -11.68 -12.79
CA TYR A 67 7.65 -11.18 -11.84
C TYR A 67 6.37 -10.70 -12.51
N LEU A 68 6.48 -10.04 -13.66
CA LEU A 68 5.33 -9.63 -14.47
C LEU A 68 4.37 -10.77 -14.78
N ALA A 69 4.89 -11.95 -15.13
CA ALA A 69 4.08 -13.12 -15.45
C ALA A 69 3.37 -13.71 -14.21
N GLY A 70 3.99 -13.65 -13.04
CA GLY A 70 3.47 -14.25 -11.80
C GLY A 70 2.58 -13.33 -10.95
N LEU A 71 2.75 -12.01 -11.06
CA LEU A 71 2.10 -11.02 -10.19
C LEU A 71 0.91 -10.30 -10.84
N GLU A 72 0.63 -10.56 -12.11
CA GLU A 72 -0.35 -9.80 -12.92
C GLU A 72 -0.12 -8.27 -12.83
N ALA A 73 1.12 -7.85 -12.59
CA ALA A 73 1.49 -6.46 -12.50
C ALA A 73 1.38 -5.80 -13.88
N LYS A 74 0.68 -4.67 -13.93
CA LYS A 74 0.52 -3.88 -15.16
C LYS A 74 1.49 -2.71 -15.22
N THR A 75 1.94 -2.25 -14.06
CA THR A 75 2.95 -1.20 -13.96
C THR A 75 4.21 -1.74 -13.33
N VAL A 76 5.36 -1.40 -13.91
CA VAL A 76 6.68 -1.73 -13.38
C VAL A 76 7.50 -0.47 -13.22
N VAL A 77 8.12 -0.31 -12.07
CA VAL A 77 9.02 0.79 -11.75
C VAL A 77 10.37 0.20 -11.36
N TRP A 78 11.35 0.29 -12.25
CA TRP A 78 12.73 -0.09 -11.95
C TRP A 78 13.48 1.14 -11.46
N ILE A 79 14.01 1.08 -10.24
CA ILE A 79 14.74 2.15 -9.59
C ILE A 79 16.22 1.77 -9.52
N ALA A 80 17.12 2.63 -9.99
CA ALA A 80 18.56 2.42 -9.87
C ALA A 80 19.32 3.75 -9.84
N PRO A 81 20.52 3.83 -9.23
CA PRO A 81 21.34 5.05 -9.30
C PRO A 81 21.91 5.31 -10.70
N ARG A 82 22.04 4.26 -11.53
CA ARG A 82 22.55 4.35 -12.90
C ARG A 82 21.95 3.28 -13.81
N PHE A 83 21.39 3.74 -14.93
CA PHE A 83 20.92 2.87 -16.00
C PHE A 83 22.00 2.69 -17.08
N ARG A 84 22.10 1.48 -17.62
CA ARG A 84 22.86 1.19 -18.85
C ARG A 84 21.95 1.41 -20.06
N GLU A 85 22.50 1.96 -21.14
CA GLU A 85 21.75 2.26 -22.37
C GLU A 85 20.95 1.08 -22.93
N PRO A 86 21.47 -0.17 -22.95
CA PRO A 86 20.69 -1.31 -23.41
C PRO A 86 19.45 -1.60 -22.57
N HIS A 87 19.46 -1.30 -21.27
CA HIS A 87 18.30 -1.49 -20.39
C HIS A 87 17.26 -0.41 -20.62
N LEU A 88 17.66 0.84 -20.84
CA LEU A 88 16.74 1.91 -21.25
C LEU A 88 16.08 1.56 -22.58
N SER A 89 16.87 1.06 -23.54
CA SER A 89 16.38 0.58 -24.84
C SER A 89 15.39 -0.57 -24.68
N ALA A 90 15.65 -1.51 -23.77
CA ALA A 90 14.73 -2.62 -23.48
C ALA A 90 13.42 -2.14 -22.87
N ILE A 91 13.47 -1.22 -21.89
CA ILE A 91 12.27 -0.63 -21.27
C ILE A 91 11.44 0.13 -22.31
N ARG A 92 12.09 0.91 -23.17
CA ARG A 92 11.43 1.59 -24.29
C ARG A 92 10.77 0.60 -25.23
N TRP A 93 11.48 -0.45 -25.62
CA TRP A 93 10.94 -1.50 -26.48
C TRP A 93 9.70 -2.16 -25.84
N LEU A 94 9.73 -2.44 -24.53
CA LEU A 94 8.58 -2.99 -23.80
C LEU A 94 7.38 -2.03 -23.83
N ASN A 95 7.60 -0.74 -23.59
CA ASN A 95 6.53 0.26 -23.68
C ASN A 95 5.92 0.38 -25.08
N GLU A 96 6.68 0.07 -26.13
CA GLU A 96 6.21 0.12 -27.53
C GLU A 96 5.51 -1.17 -28.00
N HIS A 97 5.80 -2.31 -27.36
CA HIS A 97 5.43 -3.64 -27.88
C HIS A 97 4.59 -4.48 -26.91
N THR A 98 4.17 -3.91 -25.77
CA THR A 98 3.21 -4.55 -24.85
C THR A 98 1.79 -4.04 -25.10
N ALA A 99 0.79 -4.80 -24.66
CA ALA A 99 -0.61 -4.44 -24.82
C ALA A 99 -0.97 -3.17 -24.05
N ASP A 100 -2.03 -2.49 -24.48
CA ASP A 100 -2.57 -1.33 -23.78
C ASP A 100 -2.82 -1.66 -22.29
N GLY A 101 -2.40 -0.74 -21.41
CA GLY A 101 -2.51 -0.88 -19.97
C GLY A 101 -1.23 -1.36 -19.28
N PHE A 102 -0.20 -1.79 -20.02
CA PHE A 102 1.14 -1.98 -19.45
C PHE A 102 1.94 -0.67 -19.44
N ALA A 103 2.70 -0.44 -18.37
CA ALA A 103 3.55 0.73 -18.23
C ALA A 103 4.87 0.39 -17.52
N PHE A 104 6.00 0.70 -18.17
CA PHE A 104 7.33 0.43 -17.65
C PHE A 104 8.10 1.73 -17.44
N PHE A 105 8.59 1.93 -16.22
CA PHE A 105 9.34 3.11 -15.80
C PHE A 105 10.78 2.74 -15.45
N ALA A 106 11.72 3.52 -15.98
CA ALA A 106 13.08 3.58 -15.46
C ALA A 106 13.23 4.85 -14.63
N VAL A 107 13.55 4.70 -13.35
CA VAL A 107 13.65 5.82 -12.42
C VAL A 107 15.05 5.86 -11.83
N LYS A 108 15.78 6.92 -12.17
CA LYS A 108 17.09 7.17 -11.61
C LYS A 108 16.95 7.80 -10.23
N LEU A 109 17.47 7.11 -9.21
CA LEU A 109 17.51 7.62 -7.84
C LEU A 109 18.82 8.39 -7.60
N ARG A 110 18.70 9.61 -7.11
CA ARG A 110 19.82 10.41 -6.60
C ARG A 110 19.54 10.83 -5.18
N VAL A 111 20.58 10.93 -4.36
CA VAL A 111 20.47 11.45 -3.01
C VAL A 111 21.19 12.79 -2.96
N VAL A 112 20.51 13.82 -2.48
CA VAL A 112 21.08 15.16 -2.30
C VAL A 112 21.04 15.56 -0.84
N ARG A 113 21.94 16.47 -0.46
CA ARG A 113 21.97 17.11 0.86
C ARG A 113 22.25 18.59 0.66
N ILE A 114 21.45 19.46 1.28
CA ILE A 114 21.65 20.91 1.21
C ILE A 114 22.15 21.38 2.57
N GLY A 115 23.44 21.75 2.64
CA GLY A 115 24.10 22.09 3.91
C GLY A 115 24.01 20.93 4.89
N ASP A 116 23.47 21.20 6.08
CA ASP A 116 23.33 20.21 7.14
C ASP A 116 21.99 19.45 7.13
N SER A 117 21.13 19.65 6.13
CA SER A 117 19.83 18.98 6.03
C SER A 117 19.95 17.44 6.08
N PRO A 118 18.86 16.72 6.40
CA PRO A 118 18.76 15.31 6.08
C PRO A 118 18.96 15.07 4.57
N TYR A 119 19.44 13.87 4.24
CA TYR A 119 19.52 13.43 2.84
C TYR A 119 18.11 13.32 2.24
N ALA A 120 17.90 13.93 1.09
CA ALA A 120 16.64 13.88 0.35
C ALA A 120 16.81 13.06 -0.94
N PRO A 121 15.92 12.10 -1.22
CA PRO A 121 15.92 11.39 -2.50
C PRO A 121 15.31 12.27 -3.60
N ILE A 122 15.88 12.16 -4.79
CA ILE A 122 15.36 12.71 -6.04
C ILE A 122 15.15 11.53 -6.98
N PHE A 123 13.90 11.37 -7.42
CA PHE A 123 13.51 10.40 -8.43
C PHE A 123 13.42 11.10 -9.78
N GLU A 124 14.28 10.70 -10.71
CA GLU A 124 14.34 11.23 -12.07
C GLU A 124 13.85 10.14 -13.03
N VAL A 125 12.66 10.31 -13.62
CA VAL A 125 12.14 9.35 -14.61
C VAL A 125 12.93 9.49 -15.90
N VAL A 126 13.72 8.48 -16.25
CA VAL A 126 14.59 8.47 -17.43
C VAL A 126 13.99 7.71 -18.62
N GLU A 127 13.07 6.79 -18.39
CA GLU A 127 12.21 6.17 -19.42
C GLU A 127 10.80 5.94 -18.86
N LYS A 128 9.79 6.08 -19.73
CA LYS A 128 8.36 5.92 -19.43
C LYS A 128 7.57 5.65 -20.72
N PRO A 129 6.30 5.23 -20.67
CA PRO A 129 5.49 5.06 -21.87
C PRO A 129 5.38 6.36 -22.70
N ASN A 130 5.29 6.20 -24.02
CA ASN A 130 5.01 7.32 -24.92
C ASN A 130 3.64 7.93 -24.60
N ASP A 131 3.51 9.25 -24.71
CA ASP A 131 2.30 10.01 -24.34
C ASP A 131 1.82 9.86 -22.88
N TRP A 132 2.62 9.26 -21.98
CA TRP A 132 2.27 9.08 -20.57
C TRP A 132 1.85 10.37 -19.86
N GLU A 133 2.51 11.49 -20.14
CA GLU A 133 2.12 12.78 -19.54
C GLU A 133 0.75 13.26 -20.04
N ARG A 134 0.44 13.01 -21.32
CA ARG A 134 -0.89 13.28 -21.87
C ARG A 134 -1.90 12.35 -21.26
N GLN A 135 -1.64 11.04 -21.21
CA GLN A 135 -2.51 10.05 -20.57
C GLN A 135 -2.73 10.33 -19.09
N VAL A 136 -1.72 10.75 -18.32
CA VAL A 136 -1.89 11.16 -16.91
C VAL A 136 -2.67 12.46 -16.82
N SER A 137 -2.43 13.44 -17.70
CA SER A 137 -3.20 14.68 -17.72
C SER A 137 -4.65 14.48 -18.17
N GLU A 138 -4.88 13.56 -19.12
CA GLU A 138 -6.17 13.14 -19.63
C GLU A 138 -6.87 12.24 -18.63
N THR A 139 -6.17 11.40 -17.87
CA THR A 139 -6.72 10.65 -16.73
C THR A 139 -7.04 11.59 -15.59
N LYS A 140 -6.23 12.62 -15.32
CA LYS A 140 -6.53 13.69 -14.35
C LYS A 140 -7.69 14.59 -14.79
N ARG A 141 -7.90 14.78 -16.10
CA ARG A 141 -9.02 15.57 -16.67
C ARG A 141 -10.30 14.73 -16.87
N ALA A 142 -10.16 13.47 -17.27
CA ALA A 142 -11.19 12.45 -17.41
C ALA A 142 -11.54 11.78 -16.07
N ALA A 143 -10.78 12.04 -15.00
CA ALA A 143 -11.22 11.98 -13.60
C ALA A 143 -12.32 13.01 -13.28
N SER A 144 -13.07 13.46 -14.29
CA SER A 144 -14.42 13.99 -14.16
C SER A 144 -15.48 12.89 -14.41
N GLY A 145 -15.07 11.61 -14.55
CA GLY A 145 -15.92 10.43 -14.68
C GLY A 145 -15.87 9.47 -13.48
N PRO A 146 -16.56 8.31 -13.52
CA PRO A 146 -16.96 7.49 -12.37
C PRO A 146 -15.83 7.00 -11.43
N GLN A 147 -14.58 7.12 -11.84
CA GLN A 147 -13.41 6.76 -11.04
C GLN A 147 -12.99 7.84 -10.03
N ASN A 148 -13.36 9.12 -10.26
CA ASN A 148 -13.29 10.17 -9.24
C ASN A 148 -14.42 10.00 -8.21
N GLU A 149 -15.56 9.44 -8.62
CA GLU A 149 -16.66 9.13 -7.72
C GLU A 149 -16.22 8.15 -6.63
N LEU A 150 -15.44 7.11 -6.91
CA LEU A 150 -15.05 6.15 -5.86
C LEU A 150 -14.10 6.75 -4.82
N GLY A 151 -13.16 7.59 -5.24
CA GLY A 151 -12.29 8.34 -4.33
C GLY A 151 -13.08 9.36 -3.50
N ASP A 152 -14.06 10.03 -4.12
CA ASP A 152 -14.99 10.95 -3.45
C ASP A 152 -15.91 10.20 -2.48
N VAL A 153 -16.37 9.00 -2.84
CA VAL A 153 -17.18 8.11 -2.01
C VAL A 153 -16.39 7.68 -0.78
N ARG A 154 -15.12 7.24 -0.94
CA ARG A 154 -14.23 6.91 0.19
C ARG A 154 -14.00 8.12 1.09
N GLN A 155 -13.75 9.28 0.50
CA GLN A 155 -13.57 10.52 1.25
C GLN A 155 -14.82 10.93 2.02
N ARG A 156 -16.01 10.87 1.40
CA ARG A 156 -17.28 11.09 2.08
C ARG A 156 -17.48 10.11 3.22
N PHE A 157 -17.23 8.81 2.98
CA PHE A 157 -17.33 7.79 4.00
C PHE A 157 -16.42 8.11 5.20
N TRP A 158 -15.13 8.37 4.99
CA TRP A 158 -14.21 8.63 6.08
C TRP A 158 -14.47 9.95 6.81
N GLN A 159 -14.91 11.00 6.10
CA GLN A 159 -15.34 12.25 6.72
C GLN A 159 -16.57 12.06 7.60
N GLU A 160 -17.56 11.30 7.13
CA GLU A 160 -18.76 10.99 7.88
C GLU A 160 -18.46 10.08 9.08
N PHE A 161 -17.56 9.11 8.92
CA PHE A 161 -17.05 8.30 10.03
C PHE A 161 -16.40 9.21 11.08
N LEU A 162 -15.44 10.05 10.69
CA LEU A 162 -14.78 10.95 11.63
C LEU A 162 -15.76 11.92 12.30
N ARG A 163 -16.80 12.39 11.59
CA ARG A 163 -17.86 13.22 12.17
C ARG A 163 -18.68 12.47 13.21
N ARG A 164 -18.95 11.19 12.97
CA ARG A 164 -19.71 10.31 13.86
C ARG A 164 -18.92 9.87 15.10
N HIS A 165 -17.62 9.64 14.92
CA HIS A 165 -16.68 9.14 15.94
C HIS A 165 -15.41 10.02 16.01
N PRO A 166 -15.54 11.28 16.48
CA PRO A 166 -14.47 12.28 16.46
C PRO A 166 -13.26 11.92 17.33
N GLU A 167 -13.44 11.04 18.32
CA GLU A 167 -12.38 10.51 19.17
C GLU A 167 -11.31 9.69 18.41
N LEU A 168 -11.61 9.28 17.18
CA LEU A 168 -10.67 8.56 16.31
C LEU A 168 -9.72 9.48 15.55
N GLY A 169 -10.00 10.79 15.47
CA GLY A 169 -9.14 11.76 14.80
C GLY A 169 -7.71 11.78 15.35
N PRO A 170 -7.52 11.94 16.67
CA PRO A 170 -6.20 11.87 17.29
C PRO A 170 -5.48 10.51 17.12
N LYS A 171 -6.22 9.43 16.79
CA LYS A 171 -5.67 8.09 16.56
C LYS A 171 -5.31 7.82 15.10
N GLY A 172 -5.47 8.80 14.21
CA GLY A 172 -5.08 8.70 12.79
C GLY A 172 -6.24 8.66 11.80
N LEU A 173 -7.50 8.60 12.25
CA LEU A 173 -8.63 8.66 11.33
C LEU A 173 -8.74 10.05 10.69
N SER A 174 -8.82 10.10 9.37
CA SER A 174 -8.93 11.34 8.60
C SER A 174 -9.83 11.16 7.39
N GLY A 175 -10.29 12.27 6.79
CA GLY A 175 -11.08 12.28 5.55
C GLY A 175 -10.25 11.94 4.31
N SER A 176 -9.62 10.76 4.32
CA SER A 176 -8.73 10.24 3.29
C SER A 176 -9.50 9.79 2.04
N ARG A 177 -8.83 9.63 0.89
CA ARG A 177 -9.39 9.03 -0.33
C ARG A 177 -9.06 7.54 -0.46
N LEU A 178 -8.34 6.99 0.53
CA LEU A 178 -7.86 5.62 0.54
C LEU A 178 -8.97 4.63 0.89
N SER A 179 -8.78 3.36 0.53
CA SER A 179 -9.69 2.27 0.87
C SER A 179 -9.56 1.83 2.34
N TYR A 180 -8.63 2.40 3.10
CA TYR A 180 -8.41 2.06 4.50
C TYR A 180 -8.10 3.29 5.35
N ALA A 181 -8.18 3.11 6.66
CA ALA A 181 -7.72 4.05 7.65
C ALA A 181 -6.94 3.32 8.75
N TRP A 182 -5.87 3.95 9.24
CA TRP A 182 -5.04 3.43 10.32
C TRP A 182 -5.52 4.03 11.64
N ILE A 183 -5.67 3.17 12.64
CA ILE A 183 -5.98 3.54 14.01
C ILE A 183 -4.81 3.07 14.88
N GLU A 184 -4.10 4.03 15.46
CA GLU A 184 -2.98 3.75 16.34
C GLU A 184 -3.45 3.10 17.65
N VAL A 185 -2.78 2.01 18.03
CA VAL A 185 -2.99 1.32 19.32
C VAL A 185 -1.77 1.47 20.20
N LEU A 186 -0.60 1.07 19.68
CA LEU A 186 0.69 1.34 20.28
C LEU A 186 1.52 2.21 19.34
N PRO A 187 2.03 3.36 19.80
CA PRO A 187 2.82 4.27 18.98
C PRO A 187 3.92 3.53 18.23
N GLU A 188 3.94 3.71 16.90
CA GLU A 188 4.92 3.17 15.95
C GLU A 188 5.07 1.64 15.93
N ARG A 189 4.26 0.89 16.69
CA ARG A 189 4.41 -0.57 16.85
C ARG A 189 3.20 -1.35 16.38
N LEU A 190 1.99 -0.85 16.65
CA LEU A 190 0.77 -1.62 16.45
C LEU A 190 -0.39 -0.73 16.04
N TYR A 191 -1.01 -1.11 14.94
CA TYR A 191 -2.12 -0.41 14.34
C TYR A 191 -3.27 -1.36 14.04
N ILE A 192 -4.49 -0.86 14.20
CA ILE A 192 -5.70 -1.46 13.64
C ILE A 192 -5.96 -0.79 12.31
N VAL A 193 -6.15 -1.58 11.26
CA VAL A 193 -6.49 -1.06 9.93
C VAL A 193 -7.96 -1.32 9.66
N LEU A 194 -8.73 -0.25 9.49
CA LEU A 194 -10.10 -0.29 8.96
C LEU A 194 -10.01 -0.32 7.44
N TRP A 195 -10.70 -1.24 6.76
CA TRP A 195 -10.68 -1.33 5.30
C TRP A 195 -12.08 -1.39 4.69
N LEU A 196 -12.21 -0.82 3.51
CA LEU A 196 -13.42 -0.70 2.70
C LEU A 196 -13.26 -1.52 1.43
N GLY A 197 -14.19 -2.41 1.16
CA GLY A 197 -14.20 -3.21 -0.06
C GLY A 197 -15.51 -3.08 -0.83
N SER A 198 -15.50 -3.60 -2.07
CA SER A 198 -16.63 -3.55 -3.00
C SER A 198 -17.75 -4.55 -2.67
N SER A 199 -17.47 -5.58 -1.87
CA SER A 199 -18.44 -6.59 -1.43
C SER A 199 -18.61 -6.66 0.09
N GLN A 200 -17.58 -6.27 0.83
CA GLN A 200 -17.50 -6.34 2.28
C GLN A 200 -16.41 -5.36 2.75
N SER A 201 -16.40 -5.07 4.03
CA SER A 201 -15.44 -4.16 4.69
C SER A 201 -14.99 -4.81 6.00
N GLY A 202 -14.12 -4.19 6.79
CA GLY A 202 -13.76 -4.78 8.08
C GLY A 202 -12.53 -4.18 8.74
N VAL A 203 -11.91 -4.99 9.60
CA VAL A 203 -10.71 -4.63 10.35
C VAL A 203 -9.70 -5.76 10.42
N TYR A 204 -8.42 -5.41 10.49
CA TYR A 204 -7.31 -6.32 10.79
C TYR A 204 -6.19 -5.59 11.53
N LEU A 205 -5.19 -6.34 11.99
CA LEU A 205 -4.03 -5.80 12.68
C LEU A 205 -2.83 -5.67 11.75
N ARG A 206 -2.02 -4.63 11.96
CA ARG A 206 -0.73 -4.41 11.32
C ARG A 206 0.30 -3.94 12.34
N GLY A 207 1.56 -4.30 12.08
CA GLY A 207 2.70 -3.70 12.76
C GLY A 207 2.93 -2.25 12.35
N GLY A 208 3.94 -1.64 12.97
CA GLY A 208 4.41 -0.29 12.63
C GLY A 208 4.81 -0.12 11.18
N TYR A 209 4.92 1.14 10.74
CA TYR A 209 5.29 1.46 9.37
C TYR A 209 6.69 0.92 9.05
N GLY A 210 6.80 0.05 8.04
CA GLY A 210 8.07 -0.59 7.67
C GLY A 210 8.53 -1.71 8.61
N ALA A 211 7.70 -2.13 9.58
CA ALA A 211 7.98 -3.32 10.37
C ALA A 211 7.96 -4.56 9.48
N ASP A 212 8.92 -5.46 9.69
CA ASP A 212 8.96 -6.75 9.00
C ASP A 212 7.65 -7.51 9.32
N PRO A 213 6.88 -7.94 8.29
CA PRO A 213 5.70 -8.76 8.51
C PRO A 213 5.96 -10.01 9.37
N ALA A 214 7.15 -10.60 9.28
CA ALA A 214 7.54 -11.74 10.10
C ALA A 214 7.74 -11.34 11.58
N GLU A 215 8.34 -10.18 11.85
CA GLU A 215 8.46 -9.65 13.22
C GLU A 215 7.09 -9.34 13.82
N PHE A 216 6.18 -8.75 13.04
CA PHE A 216 4.81 -8.50 13.48
C PHE A 216 4.05 -9.80 13.79
N VAL A 217 4.17 -10.82 12.92
CA VAL A 217 3.57 -12.14 13.19
C VAL A 217 4.19 -12.76 14.43
N ALA A 218 5.52 -12.69 14.59
CA ALA A 218 6.21 -13.21 15.77
C ALA A 218 5.79 -12.49 17.07
N LEU A 219 5.49 -11.19 17.01
CA LEU A 219 4.98 -10.41 18.14
C LEU A 219 3.62 -10.91 18.62
N LEU A 220 2.72 -11.27 17.68
CA LEU A 220 1.37 -11.72 18.01
C LEU A 220 1.26 -13.23 18.23
N ALA A 221 2.21 -14.02 17.71
CA ALA A 221 2.17 -15.49 17.76
C ALA A 221 1.96 -16.07 19.18
N PRO A 222 2.57 -15.56 20.26
CA PRO A 222 2.32 -16.06 21.61
C PRO A 222 0.87 -15.87 22.09
N TYR A 223 0.16 -14.90 21.51
CA TYR A 223 -1.16 -14.46 21.97
C TYR A 223 -2.28 -14.77 20.98
N GLU A 224 -1.97 -15.40 19.85
CA GLU A 224 -2.89 -15.59 18.72
C GLU A 224 -4.18 -16.29 19.13
N ALA A 225 -4.10 -17.38 19.92
CA ALA A 225 -5.26 -18.12 20.39
C ALA A 225 -6.14 -17.29 21.35
N LEU A 226 -5.51 -16.55 22.26
CA LEU A 226 -6.20 -15.69 23.23
C LEU A 226 -6.88 -14.50 22.53
N LEU A 227 -6.17 -13.86 21.59
CA LEU A 227 -6.72 -12.79 20.76
C LEU A 227 -7.89 -13.31 19.92
N ALA A 228 -7.75 -14.47 19.29
CA ALA A 228 -8.82 -15.06 18.49
C ALA A 228 -10.09 -15.34 19.31
N GLU A 229 -9.94 -15.90 20.51
CA GLU A 229 -11.05 -16.12 21.44
C GLU A 229 -11.71 -14.80 21.83
N ARG A 230 -10.94 -13.82 22.31
CA ARG A 230 -11.47 -12.52 22.74
C ARG A 230 -12.15 -11.78 21.60
N LEU A 231 -11.56 -11.79 20.40
CA LEU A 231 -12.08 -11.12 19.22
C LEU A 231 -13.25 -11.89 18.59
N GLY A 232 -13.40 -13.19 18.87
CA GLY A 232 -14.42 -14.04 18.25
C GLY A 232 -14.14 -14.30 16.78
N VAL A 233 -12.85 -14.29 16.40
CA VAL A 233 -12.39 -14.53 15.02
C VAL A 233 -11.65 -15.86 14.97
N PRO A 234 -11.88 -16.70 13.95
CA PRO A 234 -11.21 -17.99 13.86
C PRO A 234 -9.72 -17.84 13.54
N VAL A 235 -8.86 -18.59 14.24
CA VAL A 235 -7.48 -18.86 13.81
C VAL A 235 -7.54 -19.91 12.72
N LYS A 236 -7.05 -19.59 11.52
CA LYS A 236 -7.09 -20.49 10.35
C LYS A 236 -5.69 -20.94 9.91
N GLY A 237 -4.63 -20.48 10.57
CA GLY A 237 -3.25 -20.68 10.17
C GLY A 237 -2.91 -19.95 8.88
N THR A 238 -3.59 -18.83 8.59
CA THR A 238 -3.44 -18.08 7.34
C THR A 238 -2.86 -16.69 7.57
N LYS A 239 -2.36 -16.04 6.50
CA LYS A 239 -1.90 -14.64 6.53
C LYS A 239 -2.99 -13.61 6.90
N ARG A 240 -4.25 -14.05 7.09
CA ARG A 240 -5.42 -13.20 7.43
C ARG A 240 -6.03 -13.56 8.78
N ASP A 241 -5.29 -14.27 9.62
CA ASP A 241 -5.73 -14.58 10.98
C ASP A 241 -5.90 -13.27 11.77
N LEU A 242 -6.86 -13.28 12.69
CA LEU A 242 -7.29 -12.10 13.44
C LEU A 242 -7.95 -10.97 12.60
N GLN A 243 -8.30 -11.20 11.33
CA GLN A 243 -9.15 -10.28 10.55
C GLN A 243 -10.63 -10.49 10.89
N MET A 244 -11.36 -9.39 11.11
CA MET A 244 -12.82 -9.40 11.18
C MET A 244 -13.42 -8.81 9.90
N THR A 245 -14.41 -9.51 9.36
CA THR A 245 -15.14 -9.08 8.17
C THR A 245 -16.53 -8.61 8.55
N ILE A 246 -16.93 -7.48 8.00
CA ILE A 246 -18.25 -6.87 8.11
C ILE A 246 -18.91 -6.99 6.72
N PRO A 247 -20.04 -7.70 6.57
CA PRO A 247 -20.69 -7.96 5.28
C PRO A 247 -21.48 -6.74 4.79
N ILE A 248 -20.79 -5.61 4.65
CA ILE A 248 -21.29 -4.34 4.14
C ILE A 248 -20.22 -3.78 3.20
N ALA A 249 -20.60 -3.60 1.94
CA ALA A 249 -19.75 -2.99 0.93
C ALA A 249 -19.73 -1.47 1.06
N LEU A 250 -18.65 -0.83 0.59
CA LEU A 250 -18.60 0.63 0.46
C LEU A 250 -19.76 1.19 -0.39
N GLY A 251 -20.18 0.45 -1.42
CA GLY A 251 -21.27 0.88 -2.31
C GLY A 251 -22.66 0.89 -1.67
N ASP A 252 -22.83 0.30 -0.47
CA ASP A 252 -24.12 0.28 0.24
C ASP A 252 -24.25 1.51 1.15
N GLU A 253 -24.43 2.69 0.54
CA GLU A 253 -24.48 3.98 1.25
C GLU A 253 -25.58 4.03 2.32
N ALA A 254 -26.68 3.31 2.12
CA ALA A 254 -27.78 3.22 3.09
C ALA A 254 -27.36 2.57 4.42
N ARG A 255 -26.33 1.72 4.39
CA ARG A 255 -25.81 1.00 5.56
C ARG A 255 -24.51 1.58 6.09
N TRP A 256 -24.07 2.74 5.61
CA TRP A 256 -22.86 3.40 6.10
C TRP A 256 -22.86 3.67 7.60
N GLY A 257 -24.00 4.11 8.16
CA GLY A 257 -24.12 4.31 9.60
C GLY A 257 -23.87 3.03 10.40
N GLU A 258 -24.44 1.90 9.95
CA GLU A 258 -24.20 0.58 10.54
C GLU A 258 -22.74 0.15 10.38
N LEU A 259 -22.15 0.35 9.20
CA LEU A 259 -20.76 0.00 8.94
C LEU A 259 -19.80 0.77 9.84
N MET A 260 -19.98 2.09 9.98
CA MET A 260 -19.13 2.94 10.82
C MET A 260 -19.22 2.55 12.29
N ASP A 261 -20.42 2.29 12.81
CA ASP A 261 -20.61 1.84 14.20
C ASP A 261 -19.95 0.49 14.44
N ARG A 262 -20.18 -0.48 13.54
CA ARG A 262 -19.55 -1.79 13.64
C ARG A 262 -18.04 -1.73 13.53
N MET A 263 -17.49 -0.85 12.68
CA MET A 263 -16.05 -0.61 12.60
C MET A 263 -15.51 0.05 13.88
N ASN A 264 -16.25 0.98 14.49
CA ASN A 264 -15.84 1.59 15.76
C ASN A 264 -15.85 0.56 16.90
N GLU A 265 -16.94 -0.20 17.04
CA GLU A 265 -17.04 -1.31 18.01
C GLU A 265 -15.92 -2.32 17.81
N ALA A 266 -15.63 -2.67 16.55
CA ALA A 266 -14.55 -3.57 16.22
C ALA A 266 -13.20 -3.04 16.68
N GLN A 267 -12.83 -1.81 16.30
CA GLN A 267 -11.52 -1.29 16.67
C GLN A 267 -11.39 -1.13 18.19
N GLN A 268 -12.45 -0.77 18.91
CA GLN A 268 -12.44 -0.74 20.38
C GLN A 268 -12.20 -2.12 20.98
N LYS A 269 -12.86 -3.15 20.44
CA LYS A 269 -12.68 -4.54 20.86
C LYS A 269 -11.25 -5.02 20.62
N TYR A 270 -10.67 -4.66 19.47
CA TYR A 270 -9.27 -4.95 19.14
C TYR A 270 -8.30 -4.24 20.07
N ALA A 271 -8.50 -2.95 20.30
CA ALA A 271 -7.65 -2.16 21.20
C ALA A 271 -7.69 -2.69 22.64
N ALA A 272 -8.88 -3.06 23.15
CA ALA A 272 -9.03 -3.65 24.47
C ALA A 272 -8.34 -5.02 24.58
N ALA A 273 -8.57 -5.92 23.61
CA ALA A 273 -7.94 -7.23 23.60
C ALA A 273 -6.41 -7.13 23.54
N LEU A 274 -5.88 -6.19 22.77
CA LEU A 274 -4.45 -5.93 22.70
C LEU A 274 -3.89 -5.32 23.98
N SER A 275 -4.58 -4.34 24.57
CA SER A 275 -4.15 -3.71 25.82
C SER A 275 -4.03 -4.72 26.95
N ASP A 276 -5.04 -5.57 27.14
CA ASP A 276 -5.04 -6.58 28.20
C ASP A 276 -3.88 -7.57 28.02
N VAL A 277 -3.69 -8.06 26.79
CA VAL A 277 -2.63 -9.02 26.45
C VAL A 277 -1.23 -8.42 26.66
N LEU A 278 -1.06 -7.13 26.36
CA LEU A 278 0.23 -6.46 26.48
C LEU A 278 0.52 -6.00 27.92
N GLN A 279 -0.50 -5.74 28.73
CA GLN A 279 -0.36 -5.39 30.16
C GLN A 279 -0.13 -6.61 31.07
N GLU A 280 -0.58 -7.81 30.68
CA GLU A 280 -0.29 -9.06 31.42
C GLU A 280 1.22 -9.45 31.42
N VAL A 281 2.09 -8.62 30.81
CA VAL A 281 3.50 -8.93 30.51
C VAL A 281 4.48 -7.84 31.02
N GLU A 282 3.99 -6.77 31.65
CA GLU A 282 4.80 -5.88 32.52
C GLU A 282 4.83 -6.39 33.97
#